data_AF-A0A3M9N1J5-F1
#
_entry.id   AF-A0A3M9N1J5-F1
#
_cell.length_a   1.000
_cell.length_b   1.000
_cell.length_c   1.000
_cell.angle_alpha   90.00
_cell.angle_beta   90.00
_cell.angle_gamma   90.00
#
_symmetry.space_group_name_H-M   'P 1'
#
loop_
_entity.id
_entity.type
_entity.pdbx_description
1 polymer ?
#
loop_
_entity_poly.entity_id
_entity_poly.type
_entity_poly.pdbx_seq_one_letter_code
_entity_poly.pdbx_strand_id
1 'polypeptide(L)' 'MKNKIRFWLVALFLVVLLTFQTAPVQAQCAMCTASVESSNNESGDSIANGLNKGILYLMAIPYVIAGCVGFFWYKYSRKK' A
#
# COMPACT_ATOMS: atom_id res chain seq x y z
N MET A 1 -19.88 -29.08 2.53
CA MET A 1 -20.05 -27.82 3.30
C MET A 1 -18.86 -27.50 4.22
N LYS A 2 -18.30 -28.50 4.92
CA LYS A 2 -17.16 -28.36 5.84
C LYS A 2 -15.90 -27.73 5.20
N ASN A 3 -15.61 -28.01 3.93
CA ASN A 3 -14.44 -27.45 3.23
C ASN A 3 -14.60 -25.96 2.86
N LYS A 4 -15.84 -25.52 2.58
CA LYS A 4 -16.12 -24.10 2.33
C LYS A 4 -15.96 -23.30 3.63
N ILE A 5 -16.43 -23.83 4.76
CA ILE A 5 -16.26 -23.23 6.08
C ILE A 5 -14.78 -23.14 6.47
N ARG A 6 -14.00 -24.20 6.24
CA ARG A 6 -12.54 -24.18 6.49
C ARG A 6 -11.83 -23.14 5.62
N PHE A 7 -12.20 -23.01 4.35
CA PHE A 7 -11.64 -21.99 3.46
C PHE A 7 -11.95 -20.57 3.95
N TRP A 8 -13.21 -20.30 4.32
CA TRP A 8 -13.60 -18.99 4.86
C TRP A 8 -12.94 -18.67 6.20
N LEU A 9 -12.75 -19.67 7.08
CA LEU A 9 -12.02 -19.49 8.34
C LEU A 9 -10.54 -19.16 8.12
N VAL A 10 -9.88 -19.82 7.16
CA VAL A 10 -8.49 -19.52 6.81
C VAL A 10 -8.35 -18.14 6.18
N ALA A 11 -9.28 -17.76 5.29
CA ALA A 11 -9.30 -16.44 4.69
C ALA A 11 -9.51 -15.34 5.74
N LEU A 12 -10.46 -15.53 6.66
CA LEU A 12 -10.71 -14.61 7.77
C LEU A 12 -9.47 -14.47 8.67
N PHE A 13 -8.83 -15.59 9.02
CA PHE A 13 -7.62 -15.60 9.85
C PHE A 13 -6.46 -14.85 9.19
N LEU A 14 -6.26 -15.03 7.88
CA LEU A 14 -5.26 -14.29 7.10
C LEU A 14 -5.54 -12.78 7.09
N VAL A 15 -6.80 -12.37 6.89
CA VAL A 15 -7.19 -10.96 6.91
C VAL A 15 -6.92 -10.33 8.28
N VAL A 16 -7.24 -11.04 9.37
CA VAL A 16 -6.95 -10.58 10.73
C VAL A 16 -5.45 -10.45 10.97
N LEU A 17 -4.63 -11.43 10.56
CA LEU A 17 -3.17 -11.33 10.70
C LEU A 17 -2.58 -10.13 9.95
N LEU A 18 -3.13 -9.80 8.77
CA LEU A 18 -2.64 -8.68 7.98
C LEU A 18 -3.03 -7.31 8.55
N THR A 19 -4.09 -7.20 9.34
CA THR A 19 -4.54 -5.92 9.92
C THR A 19 -3.99 -5.64 11.33
N PHE A 20 -3.40 -6.64 11.99
CA PHE A 20 -2.86 -6.55 13.36
C PHE A 20 -1.43 -5.99 13.46
N GLN A 21 -1.01 -5.14 12.54
CA GLN A 21 0.29 -4.48 12.58
C GLN A 21 0.19 -3.13 13.31
N THR A 22 0.45 -3.16 14.62
CA THR A 22 0.42 -2.00 15.53
C THR A 22 1.81 -1.46 15.87
N ALA A 23 2.88 -2.09 15.40
CA ALA A 23 4.25 -1.62 15.61
C ALA A 23 4.56 -0.44 14.67
N PRO A 24 5.30 0.59 15.13
CA PRO A 24 5.83 1.59 14.22
C PRO A 24 6.72 0.87 13.21
N VAL A 25 6.34 0.93 11.93
CA VAL A 25 7.09 0.33 10.83
C VAL A 25 8.44 1.06 10.76
N GLN A 26 9.45 0.52 11.44
CA GLN A 26 10.85 0.89 11.21
C GLN A 26 11.18 0.41 9.80
N ALA A 27 11.47 1.36 8.90
CA ALA A 27 11.63 1.02 7.51
C ALA A 27 12.80 0.03 7.32
N GLN A 28 12.52 -1.12 6.72
CA GLN A 28 13.46 -2.24 6.60
C GLN A 28 14.48 -2.06 5.46
N CYS A 29 14.50 -0.90 4.80
CA CYS A 29 15.41 -0.60 3.71
C CYS A 29 16.19 0.69 4.05
N ALA A 30 17.51 0.64 3.93
CA ALA A 30 18.42 1.76 4.20
C ALA A 30 18.06 3.05 3.44
N MET A 31 17.37 2.91 2.30
CA MET A 31 16.86 4.03 1.50
C MET A 31 15.82 4.87 2.24
N CYS A 32 14.92 4.24 3.01
CA CYS A 32 13.89 4.96 3.76
C CYS A 32 14.48 5.67 4.99
N THR A 33 15.48 5.07 5.65
CA THR A 33 16.21 5.69 6.76
C THR A 33 16.96 6.94 6.30
N ALA A 34 17.71 6.85 5.19
CA ALA A 34 18.45 7.99 4.64
C ALA A 34 17.53 9.17 4.27
N SER A 35 16.34 8.90 3.71
CA SER A 35 15.37 9.95 3.40
C SER A 35 14.78 10.62 4.65
N VAL A 36 14.54 9.85 5.73
CA VAL A 36 14.02 10.39 7.00
C VAL A 36 15.09 11.19 7.74
N GLU A 37 16.31 10.69 7.78
CA GLU A 37 17.45 11.34 8.44
C GLU A 37 17.86 12.63 7.71
N SER A 38 17.85 12.64 6.37
CA SER A 38 18.08 13.86 5.58
C SER A 38 16.97 14.91 5.81
N SER A 39 15.72 14.47 6.05
CA SER A 39 14.60 15.37 6.33
C SER A 39 14.62 15.96 7.74
N ASN A 40 15.31 15.31 8.69
CA ASN A 40 15.36 15.73 10.09
C ASN A 40 16.55 16.66 10.40
N ASN A 41 17.57 16.68 9.53
CA ASN A 41 18.76 17.54 9.67
C ASN A 41 18.57 18.94 9.08
N GLU A 42 17.59 19.12 8.18
CA GLU A 42 17.26 20.41 7.57
C GLU A 42 15.99 20.98 8.20
N SER A 43 16.13 21.51 9.42
CA SER A 43 15.25 22.49 10.07
C SER A 43 13.80 22.57 9.52
N GLY A 44 12.92 21.67 9.97
CA GLY A 44 11.48 21.86 9.86
C GLY A 44 10.65 20.58 9.82
N ASP A 45 9.88 20.32 10.89
CA ASP A 45 8.86 19.26 11.02
C ASP A 45 7.88 19.12 9.83
N SER A 46 7.80 20.14 8.96
CA SER A 46 6.97 20.15 7.75
C SER A 46 7.43 19.20 6.63
N ILE A 47 8.73 18.93 6.50
CA ILE A 47 9.28 18.08 5.42
C ILE A 47 8.97 16.61 5.71
N ALA A 48 9.09 16.18 6.97
CA ALA A 48 8.78 14.82 7.41
C ALA A 48 7.30 14.44 7.16
N ASN A 49 6.37 15.39 7.35
CA ASN A 49 4.94 15.17 7.09
C ASN A 49 4.63 15.11 5.57
N GLY A 50 5.40 15.81 4.74
CA GLY A 50 5.31 15.77 3.28
C GLY A 50 5.80 14.44 2.68
N LEU A 51 6.78 13.79 3.30
CA LEU A 51 7.35 12.52 2.83
C LEU A 51 6.33 11.37 2.86
N ASN A 52 5.55 11.24 3.93
CA ASN A 52 4.51 10.21 4.03
C ASN A 52 3.43 10.39 2.94
N LYS A 53 3.06 11.64 2.64
CA LYS A 53 2.19 11.94 1.49
C LYS A 53 2.86 11.55 0.18
N GLY A 54 4.14 11.85 -0.02
CA GLY A 54 4.90 11.45 -1.21
C GLY A 54 4.90 9.94 -1.43
N ILE A 55 5.12 9.14 -0.38
CA ILE A 55 5.08 7.67 -0.45
C ILE A 55 3.68 7.18 -0.83
N LEU A 56 2.63 7.72 -0.22
CA LEU A 56 1.25 7.38 -0.56
C LEU A 56 0.92 7.72 -2.02
N TYR A 57 1.39 8.86 -2.54
CA TYR A 57 1.20 9.24 -3.94
C TYR A 57 1.92 8.29 -4.90
N LEU A 58 3.19 7.95 -4.62
CA LEU A 58 3.97 7.02 -5.45
C LEU A 58 3.38 5.61 -5.43
N MET A 59 2.86 5.15 -4.29
CA MET A 59 2.18 3.85 -4.20
C MET A 59 0.81 3.86 -4.89
N ALA A 60 0.08 4.98 -4.89
CA ALA A 60 -1.25 5.06 -5.51
C ALA A 60 -1.20 5.00 -7.06
N ILE A 61 -0.17 5.58 -7.68
CA ILE A 61 0.01 5.66 -9.13
C ILE A 61 -0.14 4.30 -9.85
N PRO A 62 0.57 3.21 -9.48
CA PRO A 62 0.45 1.93 -10.19
C PRO A 62 -0.97 1.34 -10.11
N TYR A 63 -1.69 1.52 -9.00
CA TYR A 63 -3.07 1.05 -8.88
C TYR A 63 -4.04 1.84 -9.75
N VAL A 64 -3.87 3.17 -9.81
CA VAL A 64 -4.67 4.03 -10.68
C VAL A 64 -4.45 3.66 -12.16
N ILE A 65 -3.18 3.50 -12.57
CA ILE A 65 -2.85 3.10 -13.95
C ILE A 65 -3.45 1.73 -14.28
N ALA A 66 -3.28 0.73 -13.41
CA ALA A 66 -3.85 -0.60 -13.61
C ALA A 66 -5.39 -0.57 -13.71
N GLY A 67 -6.05 0.21 -12.84
CA GLY A 67 -7.50 0.41 -12.86
C GLY A 67 -7.99 1.06 -14.16
N CYS A 68 -7.32 2.12 -14.61
CA CYS A 68 -7.64 2.77 -15.89
C CYS A 68 -7.49 1.82 -17.06
N VAL A 69 -6.35 1.12 -17.16
CA VAL A 69 -6.08 0.16 -18.24
C VAL A 69 -7.13 -0.96 -18.24
N GLY A 70 -7.41 -1.54 -17.07
CA GLY A 70 -8.43 -2.58 -16.93
C GLY A 70 -9.84 -2.11 -17.33
N PHE A 71 -10.23 -0.89 -16.93
CA PHE A 71 -11.51 -0.29 -17.29
C PHE A 71 -11.65 -0.08 -18.81
N PHE A 72 -10.63 0.51 -19.45
CA PHE A 72 -10.64 0.72 -20.89
C PHE A 72 -10.63 -0.60 -21.67
N TRP A 73 -9.84 -1.57 -21.22
CA TRP A 73 -9.81 -2.92 -21.79
C TRP A 73 -11.19 -3.58 -21.72
N TYR A 74 -11.83 -3.56 -20.55
CA TYR A 74 -13.16 -4.15 -20.38
C TYR A 74 -14.20 -3.46 -21.27
N LYS A 75 -14.21 -2.13 -21.31
CA LYS A 75 -15.13 -1.36 -22.16
C LYS A 75 -14.94 -1.66 -23.65
N TYR A 76 -13.69 -1.80 -24.10
CA TYR A 76 -13.38 -2.09 -25.50
C TYR A 76 -13.69 -3.55 -25.87
N SER A 77 -13.35 -4.49 -24.98
CA SER A 77 -13.63 -5.91 -25.15
C SER A 77 -15.13 -6.21 -25.23
N ARG A 78 -15.96 -5.45 -24.52
CA ARG A 78 -17.44 -5.57 -24.51
C ARG A 78 -18.14 -4.80 -25.64
N LYS A 79 -17.39 -4.08 -26.50
CA LYS A 79 -17.89 -3.45 -27.72
C LYS A 79 -17.73 -4.34 -28.97
N LYS A 80 -17.20 -5.55 -28.79
CA LYS A 80 -17.41 -6.68 -29.71
C LYS A 80 -18.49 -7.57 -29.14
#